data_AF-A0A967F5U3-F1
#
_entry.id   AF-A0A967F5U3-F1
#
_cell.length_a   1.000
_cell.length_b   1.000
_cell.length_c   1.000
_cell.angle_alpha   90.00
_cell.angle_beta   90.00
_cell.angle_gamma   90.00
#
_symmetry.space_group_name_H-M   'P 1'
#
loop_
_entity.id
_entity.type
_entity.pdbx_description
1 polymer ?
#
loop_
_entity_poly.entity_id
_entity_poly.type
_entity_poly.pdbx_seq_one_letter_code
_entity_poly.pdbx_strand_id
1 'polypeptide(L)'
;ATTGAGTGELLRLCKRLIPNPAEGNPPPFLKGEGEDAEEVTCAPDPDAHVLAHVFKIANDPFVGKLGIFRIYQGTVRPDTQLYVGDGRKPFKVGHLFKMQGGKHDEVDAGIPGDICAVAKLDELHYDAVLHDSHDEDQYRMKPLDFPQPMFGLAVNTKQRGQEQKLSMALQKLSEEDPCFVVEHNQELNETVMRGLGELHMRILMERMKEKYHVEVDTRPPRIAYRETITRPAEGHYRHKKQTGGAGQFGEVFLRVRPRGRGEGFEFINKVVGGAIPTSLIPAVEKGVRQILDEGAIAG
;
A
#
# COMPACT_ATOMS: atom_id res chain seq x y z
N ALA A 1 11.25 -11.90 36.67
CA ALA A 1 11.71 -10.61 36.10
C ALA A 1 11.65 -9.49 37.14
N THR A 2 10.48 -9.21 37.73
CA THR A 2 10.27 -8.08 38.67
C THR A 2 11.19 -8.08 39.89
N THR A 3 11.61 -9.25 40.37
CA THR A 3 12.50 -9.40 41.53
C THR A 3 13.96 -9.72 41.14
N GLY A 4 14.28 -9.84 39.85
CA GLY A 4 15.60 -10.22 39.34
C GLY A 4 16.04 -11.68 39.60
N ALA A 5 15.34 -12.41 40.47
CA ALA A 5 15.63 -13.82 40.74
C ALA A 5 15.37 -14.70 39.50
N GLY A 6 16.33 -15.59 39.17
CA GLY A 6 16.22 -16.54 38.06
C GLY A 6 16.60 -16.00 36.68
N THR A 7 16.88 -14.69 36.54
CA THR A 7 17.22 -14.10 35.24
C THR A 7 18.59 -14.58 34.74
N GLY A 8 19.57 -14.73 35.63
CA GLY A 8 20.89 -15.24 35.27
C GLY A 8 20.85 -16.70 34.81
N GLU A 9 20.07 -17.53 35.50
CA GLU A 9 19.85 -18.93 35.17
C GLU A 9 19.15 -19.08 33.81
N LEU A 10 18.13 -18.26 33.56
CA LEU A 10 17.44 -18.22 32.27
C LEU A 10 18.41 -17.88 31.14
N LEU A 11 19.24 -16.84 31.30
CA LEU A 11 20.22 -16.45 30.28
C LEU A 11 21.24 -17.56 29.99
N ARG A 12 21.69 -18.30 31.03
CA ARG A 12 22.56 -19.46 30.85
C ARG A 12 21.85 -20.58 30.07
N LEU A 13 20.58 -20.82 30.36
CA LEU A 13 19.78 -21.81 29.65
C LEU A 13 19.55 -21.40 28.20
N CYS A 14 19.24 -20.12 27.94
CA CYS A 14 19.14 -19.55 26.60
C CYS A 14 20.43 -19.78 25.81
N LYS A 15 21.60 -19.45 26.37
CA LYS A 15 22.89 -19.67 25.72
C LYS A 15 23.15 -21.14 25.35
N ARG A 16 22.62 -22.07 26.14
CA ARG A 16 22.87 -23.51 25.95
C ARG A 16 21.87 -24.19 25.01
N LEU A 17 20.62 -23.73 24.98
CA LEU A 17 19.52 -24.46 24.33
C LEU A 17 18.88 -23.72 23.15
N ILE A 18 19.01 -22.39 23.04
CA ILE A 18 18.46 -21.66 21.89
C ILE A 18 19.36 -21.90 20.68
N PRO A 19 18.79 -22.19 19.50
CA PRO A 19 19.57 -22.45 18.30
C PRO A 19 20.41 -21.24 17.93
N ASN A 20 21.63 -21.50 17.47
CA ASN A 20 22.43 -20.46 16.83
C ASN A 20 21.92 -20.21 15.38
N PRO A 21 22.33 -19.12 14.73
CA PRO A 21 21.89 -18.84 13.35
C PRO A 21 22.22 -19.92 12.32
N ALA A 22 23.23 -20.77 12.56
CA ALA A 22 23.61 -21.88 11.68
C ALA A 22 22.78 -23.16 11.91
N GLU A 23 22.16 -23.30 13.08
CA GLU A 23 21.24 -24.39 13.45
C GLU A 23 19.77 -24.07 13.11
N GLY A 24 19.51 -22.86 12.62
CA GLY A 24 18.18 -22.43 12.20
C GLY A 24 17.71 -23.13 10.92
N ASN A 25 16.39 -23.11 10.70
CA ASN A 25 15.84 -23.54 9.41
C ASN A 25 16.41 -22.67 8.28
N PRO A 26 16.68 -23.25 7.11
CA PRO A 26 17.13 -22.48 5.95
C PRO A 26 16.08 -21.40 5.63
N PRO A 27 16.53 -20.19 5.27
CA PRO A 27 15.62 -19.12 4.90
C PRO A 27 14.85 -19.50 3.62
N PRO A 28 13.52 -19.29 3.59
CA PRO A 28 12.72 -19.60 2.42
C PRO A 28 12.85 -18.48 1.37
N PHE A 29 14.03 -18.37 0.74
CA PHE A 29 14.21 -17.51 -0.42
C PHE A 29 13.71 -18.22 -1.67
N LEU A 30 13.04 -17.44 -2.51
CA LEU A 30 12.44 -17.85 -3.76
C LEU A 30 12.99 -16.97 -4.87
N LYS A 31 13.26 -17.55 -6.05
CA LYS A 31 13.59 -16.81 -7.26
C LYS A 31 12.35 -16.75 -8.16
N GLY A 32 11.89 -15.54 -8.47
CA GLY A 32 10.72 -15.31 -9.31
C GLY A 32 9.42 -15.04 -8.54
N GLU A 33 8.31 -14.95 -9.26
CA GLU A 33 6.98 -14.64 -8.71
C GLU A 33 5.98 -15.79 -9.00
N GLY A 34 5.08 -16.07 -8.06
CA GLY A 34 3.94 -16.96 -8.27
C GLY A 34 4.24 -18.44 -8.05
N GLU A 35 3.45 -19.31 -8.69
CA GLU A 35 3.55 -20.77 -8.55
C GLU A 35 4.82 -21.36 -9.20
N ASP A 36 5.46 -20.61 -10.10
CA ASP A 36 6.68 -21.00 -10.82
C ASP A 36 7.97 -20.57 -10.09
N ALA A 37 7.88 -20.08 -8.85
CA ALA A 37 9.03 -19.62 -8.09
C ALA A 37 9.93 -20.80 -7.64
N GLU A 38 11.23 -20.70 -7.93
CA GLU A 38 12.21 -21.74 -7.57
C GLU A 38 12.81 -21.48 -6.18
N GLU A 39 12.95 -22.52 -5.36
CA GLU A 39 13.60 -22.41 -4.06
C GLU A 39 15.10 -22.14 -4.21
N VAL A 40 15.58 -21.07 -3.58
CA VAL A 40 17.00 -20.73 -3.54
C VAL A 40 17.58 -21.18 -2.22
N THR A 41 18.68 -21.93 -2.29
CA THR A 41 19.43 -22.31 -1.10
C THR A 41 20.45 -21.23 -0.77
N CYS A 42 20.37 -20.66 0.44
CA CYS A 42 21.34 -19.71 0.94
C CYS A 42 22.22 -20.38 2.01
N ALA A 43 23.53 -20.23 1.89
CA ALA A 43 24.47 -20.70 2.89
C ALA A 43 24.95 -19.51 3.74
N PRO A 44 25.18 -19.67 5.06
CA PRO A 44 25.70 -18.61 5.90
C PRO A 44 27.21 -18.44 5.70
N ASP A 45 27.63 -18.17 4.46
CA ASP A 45 29.01 -17.92 4.06
C ASP A 45 29.29 -16.41 4.03
N PRO A 46 30.24 -15.90 4.84
CA PRO A 46 30.60 -14.48 4.85
C PRO A 46 31.25 -13.96 3.55
N ASP A 47 31.83 -14.85 2.74
CA ASP A 47 32.57 -14.48 1.52
C ASP A 47 31.70 -14.55 0.25
N ALA A 48 30.47 -15.08 0.36
CA ALA A 48 29.51 -15.13 -0.72
C ALA A 48 28.79 -13.78 -0.93
N HIS A 49 27.99 -13.70 -2.01
CA HIS A 49 27.16 -12.53 -2.31
C HIS A 49 26.25 -12.17 -1.14
N VAL A 50 26.12 -10.86 -0.88
CA VAL A 50 25.26 -10.37 0.20
C VAL A 50 23.83 -10.73 -0.09
N LEU A 51 23.18 -11.38 0.88
CA LEU A 51 21.74 -11.57 0.90
C LEU A 51 21.21 -11.24 2.29
N ALA A 52 20.38 -10.20 2.36
CA ALA A 52 19.77 -9.73 3.59
C ALA A 52 18.27 -9.47 3.39
N HIS A 53 17.49 -9.52 4.47
CA HIS A 53 16.04 -9.34 4.43
C HIS A 53 15.58 -8.29 5.44
N VAL A 54 14.80 -7.33 4.96
CA VAL A 54 14.24 -6.24 5.75
C VAL A 54 12.92 -6.71 6.36
N PHE A 55 12.94 -7.06 7.64
CA PHE A 55 11.73 -7.53 8.34
C PHE A 55 11.05 -6.41 9.16
N LYS A 56 11.67 -5.25 9.32
CA LYS A 56 11.07 -4.14 10.08
C LYS A 56 11.55 -2.80 9.58
N ILE A 57 10.60 -1.88 9.45
CA ILE A 57 10.86 -0.46 9.20
C ILE A 57 10.41 0.32 10.42
N ALA A 58 11.23 1.29 10.81
CA ALA A 58 10.87 2.26 11.82
C ALA A 58 11.15 3.66 11.27
N ASN A 59 10.13 4.52 11.24
CA ASN A 59 10.33 5.93 10.96
C ASN A 59 10.59 6.67 12.28
N ASP A 60 11.82 7.15 12.43
CA ASP A 60 12.24 7.99 13.53
C ASP A 60 12.29 9.47 13.10
N PRO A 61 11.73 10.41 13.88
CA PRO A 61 11.77 11.84 13.53
C PRO A 61 13.19 12.44 13.44
N PHE A 62 14.17 11.89 14.15
CA PHE A 62 15.54 12.39 14.22
C PHE A 62 16.49 11.67 13.25
N VAL A 63 16.39 10.34 13.20
CA VAL A 63 17.28 9.49 12.38
C VAL A 63 16.75 9.29 10.96
N GLY A 64 15.44 9.49 10.76
CA GLY A 64 14.75 9.24 9.51
C GLY A 64 14.25 7.79 9.41
N LYS A 65 14.09 7.31 8.18
CA LYS A 65 13.66 5.93 7.91
C LYS A 65 14.78 4.96 8.25
N LEU A 66 14.53 4.07 9.20
CA LEU A 66 15.45 3.03 9.65
C LEU A 66 14.93 1.68 9.14
N GLY A 67 15.69 1.03 8.26
CA GLY A 67 15.43 -0.34 7.85
C GLY A 67 16.23 -1.30 8.71
N ILE A 68 15.54 -2.18 9.42
CA ILE A 68 16.13 -3.24 10.22
C ILE A 68 16.06 -4.52 9.40
N PHE A 69 17.22 -5.13 9.20
CA PHE A 69 17.37 -6.30 8.35
C PHE A 69 18.23 -7.37 9.00
N ARG A 70 18.01 -8.61 8.59
CA ARG A 70 18.81 -9.76 8.96
C ARG A 70 19.67 -10.18 7.77
N ILE A 71 20.96 -10.41 8.03
CA ILE A 71 21.90 -10.91 7.02
C ILE A 71 21.84 -12.44 7.03
N TYR A 72 21.65 -13.04 5.87
CA TYR A 72 21.62 -14.49 5.69
C TYR A 72 22.87 -15.02 5.01
N GLN A 73 23.44 -14.25 4.08
CA GLN A 73 24.64 -14.59 3.33
C GLN A 73 25.47 -13.32 3.08
N GLY A 74 26.78 -13.49 2.98
CA GLY A 74 27.73 -12.40 2.72
C GLY A 74 27.96 -11.47 3.90
N THR A 75 28.84 -10.49 3.69
CA THR A 75 29.25 -9.51 4.70
C THR A 75 28.86 -8.10 4.27
N VAL A 76 28.08 -7.42 5.10
CA VAL A 76 27.72 -6.00 4.88
C VAL A 76 28.69 -5.12 5.66
N ARG A 77 29.35 -4.18 4.97
CA ARG A 77 30.21 -3.17 5.59
C ARG A 77 29.65 -1.78 5.31
N PRO A 78 30.02 -0.77 6.11
CA PRO A 78 29.94 0.61 5.66
C PRO A 78 30.62 0.74 4.30
N ASP A 79 30.06 1.57 3.44
CA ASP A 79 30.41 1.78 2.05
C ASP A 79 30.09 0.67 1.04
N THR A 80 29.55 -0.48 1.46
CA THR A 80 29.06 -1.52 0.52
C THR A 80 27.90 -0.96 -0.32
N GLN A 81 27.88 -1.27 -1.61
CA GLN A 81 26.78 -0.97 -2.51
C GLN A 81 25.80 -2.15 -2.52
N LEU A 82 24.53 -1.88 -2.24
CA LEU A 82 23.45 -2.86 -2.23
C LEU A 82 22.28 -2.37 -3.07
N TYR A 83 21.49 -3.31 -3.56
CA TYR A 83 20.24 -3.11 -4.27
C TYR A 83 19.08 -3.50 -3.36
N VAL A 84 17.89 -2.96 -3.63
CA VAL A 84 16.66 -3.27 -2.88
C VAL A 84 15.70 -3.99 -3.83
N GLY A 85 15.55 -5.32 -3.67
CA GLY A 85 14.70 -6.15 -4.52
C GLY A 85 15.06 -5.99 -6.00
N ASP A 86 14.07 -5.70 -6.85
CA ASP A 86 14.24 -5.44 -8.27
C ASP A 86 14.68 -3.99 -8.61
N GLY A 87 15.09 -3.23 -7.59
CA GLY A 87 15.47 -1.84 -7.70
C GLY A 87 16.75 -1.65 -8.52
N ARG A 88 16.65 -0.95 -9.65
CA ARG A 88 17.80 -0.67 -10.55
C ARG A 88 18.89 0.24 -9.96
N LYS A 89 18.58 0.98 -8.89
CA LYS A 89 19.50 1.95 -8.31
C LYS A 89 20.18 1.32 -7.10
N PRO A 90 21.52 1.19 -7.10
CA PRO A 90 22.22 0.80 -5.88
C PRO A 90 22.16 1.94 -4.88
N PHE A 91 22.01 1.60 -3.61
CA PHE A 91 22.29 2.50 -2.51
C PHE A 91 23.59 2.10 -1.83
N LYS A 92 24.26 3.09 -1.25
CA LYS A 92 25.49 2.90 -0.50
C LYS A 92 25.17 2.85 1.00
N VAL A 93 25.63 1.82 1.69
CA VAL A 93 25.48 1.70 3.15
C VAL A 93 26.34 2.78 3.80
N GLY A 94 25.72 3.82 4.36
CA GLY A 94 26.44 4.90 5.03
C GLY A 94 26.93 4.48 6.43
N HIS A 95 25.99 4.35 7.35
CA HIS A 95 26.26 3.91 8.72
C HIS A 95 25.49 2.62 8.99
N LEU A 96 26.19 1.62 9.54
CA LEU A 96 25.63 0.33 9.91
C LEU A 96 25.50 0.27 11.43
N PHE A 97 24.29 0.00 11.93
CA PHE A 97 24.01 -0.02 13.36
C PHE A 97 23.62 -1.42 13.83
N LYS A 98 24.09 -1.84 15.01
CA LYS A 98 23.49 -2.93 15.79
C LYS A 98 22.50 -2.35 16.79
N MET A 99 21.29 -2.90 16.75
CA MET A 99 20.18 -2.45 17.59
C MET A 99 20.23 -3.19 18.94
N GLN A 100 20.51 -2.48 20.02
CA GLN A 100 20.45 -3.04 21.37
C GLN A 100 19.53 -2.20 22.26
N GLY A 101 18.25 -2.58 22.27
CA GLY A 101 17.21 -1.82 22.98
C GLY A 101 17.08 -0.41 22.39
N GLY A 102 17.35 0.61 23.21
CA GLY A 102 17.36 2.01 22.76
C GLY A 102 18.72 2.54 22.31
N LYS A 103 19.76 1.68 22.23
CA LYS A 103 21.09 2.06 21.75
C LYS A 103 21.29 1.63 20.31
N HIS A 104 21.93 2.50 19.54
CA HIS A 104 22.31 2.28 18.14
C HIS A 104 23.84 2.33 18.08
N ASP A 105 24.47 1.18 18.36
CA ASP A 105 25.92 1.09 18.33
C ASP A 105 26.37 0.90 16.87
N GLU A 106 27.23 1.77 16.38
CA GLU A 106 27.77 1.69 15.02
C GLU A 106 28.78 0.53 14.93
N VAL A 107 28.72 -0.22 13.84
CA VAL A 107 29.56 -1.41 13.61
C VAL A 107 30.23 -1.37 12.25
N ASP A 108 31.47 -1.86 12.20
CA ASP A 108 32.28 -1.87 10.97
C ASP A 108 31.89 -2.99 9.99
N ALA A 109 31.20 -4.03 10.46
CA ALA A 109 30.73 -5.13 9.63
C ALA A 109 29.56 -5.89 10.28
N GLY A 110 28.63 -6.36 9.46
CA GLY A 110 27.61 -7.35 9.79
C GLY A 110 27.87 -8.64 9.02
N ILE A 111 27.87 -9.77 9.74
CA ILE A 111 28.10 -11.12 9.18
C ILE A 111 26.78 -11.91 9.08
N PRO A 112 26.75 -13.06 8.38
CA PRO A 112 25.57 -13.91 8.36
C PRO A 112 25.05 -14.25 9.76
N GLY A 113 23.76 -14.03 9.99
CA GLY A 113 23.09 -14.19 11.27
C GLY A 113 22.94 -12.92 12.09
N ASP A 114 23.68 -11.85 11.78
CA ASP A 114 23.52 -10.57 12.46
C ASP A 114 22.22 -9.85 12.04
N ILE A 115 21.63 -9.14 13.00
CA ILE A 115 20.54 -8.19 12.79
C ILE A 115 21.14 -6.79 12.85
N CYS A 116 21.09 -6.08 11.73
CA CYS A 116 21.63 -4.75 11.59
C CYS A 116 20.54 -3.77 11.15
N ALA A 117 20.85 -2.48 11.23
CA ALA A 117 19.98 -1.42 10.75
C ALA A 117 20.75 -0.40 9.92
N VAL A 118 20.10 0.11 8.88
CA VAL A 118 20.60 1.20 8.04
C VAL A 118 19.60 2.35 8.07
N ALA A 119 20.12 3.57 8.17
CA ALA A 119 19.32 4.79 8.24
C ALA A 119 19.30 5.54 6.89
N LYS A 120 18.30 6.40 6.72
CA LYS A 120 18.17 7.38 5.62
C LYS A 120 18.07 6.76 4.23
N LEU A 121 17.30 5.68 4.10
CA LEU A 121 17.00 5.09 2.80
C LEU A 121 15.50 5.03 2.55
N ASP A 122 15.04 5.88 1.65
CA ASP A 122 13.61 6.03 1.34
C ASP A 122 13.06 4.83 0.57
N GLU A 123 13.87 4.18 -0.25
CA GLU A 123 13.49 3.04 -1.12
C GLU A 123 13.28 1.72 -0.33
N LEU A 124 13.70 1.66 0.95
CA LEU A 124 13.45 0.47 1.78
C LEU A 124 11.97 0.29 2.04
N HIS A 125 11.49 -0.95 1.93
CA HIS A 125 10.11 -1.30 2.26
C HIS A 125 10.12 -2.63 3.03
N TYR A 126 9.02 -2.89 3.74
CA TYR A 126 8.85 -4.12 4.48
C TYR A 126 8.97 -5.30 3.50
N ASP A 127 9.63 -6.38 3.94
CA ASP A 127 9.87 -7.61 3.18
C ASP A 127 10.88 -7.49 2.03
N ALA A 128 11.54 -6.34 1.88
CA ALA A 128 12.54 -6.15 0.84
C ALA A 128 13.78 -7.03 1.06
N VAL A 129 14.33 -7.57 -0.03
CA VAL A 129 15.61 -8.27 -0.04
C VAL A 129 16.72 -7.30 -0.44
N LEU A 130 17.83 -7.31 0.29
CA LEU A 130 19.01 -6.52 -0.01
C LEU A 130 20.11 -7.44 -0.54
N HIS A 131 20.69 -7.08 -1.66
CA HIS A 131 21.72 -7.90 -2.31
C HIS A 131 22.76 -7.04 -3.06
N ASP A 132 23.89 -7.62 -3.46
CA ASP A 132 25.01 -6.89 -4.10
C ASP A 132 25.14 -7.15 -5.62
N SER A 133 24.48 -8.19 -6.14
CA SER A 133 24.54 -8.57 -7.57
C SER A 133 23.16 -8.53 -8.25
N HIS A 134 23.10 -8.08 -9.50
CA HIS A 134 21.84 -8.09 -10.27
C HIS A 134 21.31 -9.50 -10.59
N ASP A 135 22.16 -10.53 -10.45
CA ASP A 135 21.72 -11.92 -10.62
C ASP A 135 20.68 -12.34 -9.56
N GLU A 136 20.61 -11.57 -8.47
CA GLU A 136 19.75 -11.78 -7.31
C GLU A 136 18.56 -10.80 -7.26
N ASP A 137 18.37 -9.97 -8.30
CA ASP A 137 17.25 -8.99 -8.40
C ASP A 137 15.87 -9.64 -8.21
N GLN A 138 15.75 -10.92 -8.55
CA GLN A 138 14.50 -11.68 -8.48
C GLN A 138 14.34 -12.50 -7.20
N TYR A 139 15.25 -12.32 -6.23
CA TYR A 139 15.18 -13.05 -4.97
C TYR A 139 14.19 -12.37 -4.05
N ARG A 140 13.24 -13.17 -3.55
CA ARG A 140 12.21 -12.73 -2.62
C ARG A 140 12.13 -13.69 -1.46
N MET A 141 11.80 -13.16 -0.29
CA MET A 141 11.43 -14.04 0.81
C MET A 141 9.99 -14.54 0.58
N LYS A 142 9.71 -15.77 0.98
CA LYS A 142 8.34 -16.28 0.99
C LYS A 142 7.43 -15.32 1.80
N PRO A 143 6.37 -14.75 1.20
CA PRO A 143 5.51 -13.80 1.88
C PRO A 143 4.89 -14.40 3.14
N LEU A 144 4.78 -13.59 4.19
CA LEU A 144 4.05 -13.95 5.41
C LEU A 144 2.55 -13.78 5.17
N ASP A 145 1.77 -14.74 5.65
CA ASP A 145 0.30 -14.69 5.58
C ASP A 145 -0.23 -13.73 6.65
N PHE A 146 -0.37 -12.46 6.30
CA PHE A 146 -0.93 -11.44 7.18
C PHE A 146 -2.46 -11.49 7.17
N PRO A 147 -3.10 -11.34 8.34
CA PRO A 147 -4.56 -11.25 8.40
C PRO A 147 -5.07 -10.01 7.65
N GLN A 148 -6.17 -10.17 6.92
CA GLN A 148 -6.78 -9.06 6.19
C GLN A 148 -7.38 -8.02 7.15
N PRO A 149 -7.07 -6.71 6.96
CA PRO A 149 -7.59 -5.66 7.83
C PRO A 149 -9.06 -5.35 7.52
N MET A 150 -9.96 -5.78 8.42
CA MET A 150 -11.41 -5.65 8.22
C MET A 150 -12.02 -4.37 8.83
N PHE A 151 -11.38 -3.76 9.81
CA PHE A 151 -11.93 -2.61 10.52
C PHE A 151 -11.53 -1.32 9.79
N GLY A 152 -12.48 -0.71 9.09
CA GLY A 152 -12.27 0.51 8.29
C GLY A 152 -12.84 1.77 8.96
N LEU A 153 -12.09 2.86 8.90
CA LEU A 153 -12.51 4.20 9.32
C LEU A 153 -12.19 5.20 8.22
N ALA A 154 -13.17 6.02 7.84
CA ALA A 154 -12.90 7.18 7.00
C ALA A 154 -12.26 8.28 7.86
N VAL A 155 -11.19 8.87 7.34
CA VAL A 155 -10.33 9.80 8.06
C VAL A 155 -10.30 11.16 7.36
N ASN A 156 -10.50 12.23 8.12
CA ASN A 156 -10.37 13.61 7.66
C ASN A 156 -9.50 14.41 8.63
N THR A 157 -8.86 15.47 8.11
CA THR A 157 -8.10 16.38 8.98
C THR A 157 -9.05 17.29 9.76
N LYS A 158 -8.76 17.49 11.06
CA LYS A 158 -9.50 18.49 11.87
C LYS A 158 -9.26 19.92 11.39
N GLN A 159 -8.05 20.19 10.92
CA GLN A 159 -7.61 21.51 10.49
C GLN A 159 -7.44 21.55 8.97
N ARG A 160 -8.12 22.50 8.32
CA ARG A 160 -7.95 22.76 6.89
C ARG A 160 -6.49 23.10 6.59
N GLY A 161 -5.94 22.50 5.53
CA GLY A 161 -4.54 22.70 5.10
C GLY A 161 -3.53 21.70 5.65
N GLN A 162 -3.94 20.76 6.51
CA GLN A 162 -3.07 19.67 6.98
C GLN A 162 -3.17 18.38 6.15
N GLU A 163 -3.92 18.38 5.04
CA GLU A 163 -4.18 17.18 4.23
C GLU A 163 -2.91 16.54 3.68
N GLN A 164 -1.94 17.35 3.25
CA GLN A 164 -0.65 16.85 2.79
C GLN A 164 0.12 16.14 3.92
N LYS A 165 0.08 16.68 5.15
CA LYS A 165 0.72 16.04 6.31
C LYS A 165 0.03 14.74 6.69
N LEU A 166 -1.30 14.69 6.61
CA LEU A 166 -2.07 13.47 6.82
C LEU A 166 -1.68 12.39 5.82
N SER A 167 -1.64 12.72 4.53
CA SER A 167 -1.25 11.78 3.48
C SER A 167 0.16 11.21 3.72
N MET A 168 1.12 12.08 4.03
CA MET A 168 2.49 11.66 4.37
C MET A 168 2.54 10.78 5.63
N ALA A 169 1.77 11.11 6.66
CA ALA A 169 1.74 10.32 7.90
C ALA A 169 1.12 8.94 7.68
N LEU A 170 0.02 8.86 6.92
CA LEU A 170 -0.63 7.61 6.54
C LEU A 170 0.30 6.70 5.74
N GLN A 171 1.01 7.25 4.76
CA GLN A 171 1.99 6.51 3.98
C GLN A 171 3.10 5.94 4.87
N LYS A 172 3.69 6.77 5.75
CA LYS A 172 4.75 6.32 6.67
C LYS A 172 4.28 5.24 7.66
N LEU A 173 3.03 5.32 8.13
CA LEU A 173 2.45 4.30 9.01
C LEU A 173 2.19 2.99 8.25
N SER A 174 1.77 3.06 6.98
CA SER A 174 1.56 1.88 6.15
C SER A 174 2.87 1.18 5.80
N GLU A 175 3.98 1.94 5.67
CA GLU A 175 5.32 1.37 5.50
C GLU A 175 5.86 0.68 6.76
N GLU A 176 5.42 1.09 7.96
CA GLU A 176 5.82 0.47 9.24
C GLU A 176 5.05 -0.83 9.55
N ASP A 177 3.78 -0.90 9.14
CA ASP A 177 2.87 -2.01 9.48
C ASP A 177 2.14 -2.54 8.23
N PRO A 178 2.47 -3.76 7.75
CA PRO A 178 1.81 -4.36 6.59
C PRO A 178 0.32 -4.65 6.83
N CYS A 179 -0.15 -4.71 8.08
CA CYS A 179 -1.55 -4.89 8.42
C CYS A 179 -2.34 -3.55 8.42
N PHE A 180 -1.69 -2.43 8.11
CA PHE A 180 -2.33 -1.12 7.98
C PHE A 180 -2.43 -0.71 6.52
N VAL A 181 -3.66 -0.68 6.01
CA VAL A 181 -3.95 -0.40 4.61
C VAL A 181 -4.70 0.91 4.49
N VAL A 182 -4.28 1.75 3.56
CA VAL A 182 -4.90 3.05 3.28
C VAL A 182 -5.44 3.00 1.86
N GLU A 183 -6.74 3.23 1.74
CA GLU A 183 -7.47 3.25 0.47
C GLU A 183 -8.07 4.63 0.25
N HIS A 184 -8.05 5.11 -0.99
CA HIS A 184 -8.78 6.30 -1.38
C HIS A 184 -9.98 5.89 -2.24
N ASN A 185 -11.18 6.09 -1.72
CA ASN A 185 -12.41 5.83 -2.44
C ASN A 185 -12.70 7.00 -3.38
N GLN A 186 -12.53 6.79 -4.69
CA GLN A 186 -12.72 7.82 -5.71
C GLN A 186 -14.18 8.25 -5.88
N GLU A 187 -15.14 7.34 -5.66
CA GLU A 187 -16.57 7.63 -5.84
C GLU A 187 -17.09 8.57 -4.75
N LEU A 188 -16.63 8.37 -3.51
CA LEU A 188 -17.03 9.15 -2.36
C LEU A 188 -16.05 10.27 -2.00
N ASN A 189 -14.91 10.32 -2.70
CA ASN A 189 -13.76 11.18 -2.45
C ASN A 189 -13.37 11.19 -0.96
N GLU A 190 -13.21 9.99 -0.38
CA GLU A 190 -12.82 9.83 1.03
C GLU A 190 -11.64 8.88 1.17
N THR A 191 -10.76 9.21 2.12
CA THR A 191 -9.64 8.33 2.50
C THR A 191 -10.09 7.42 3.64
N VAL A 192 -9.97 6.12 3.42
CA VAL A 192 -10.34 5.08 4.37
C VAL A 192 -9.08 4.38 4.85
N MET A 193 -8.85 4.38 6.15
CA MET A 193 -7.81 3.60 6.80
C MET A 193 -8.40 2.30 7.34
N ARG A 194 -7.72 1.18 7.10
CA ARG A 194 -8.12 -0.14 7.55
C ARG A 194 -7.04 -0.75 8.43
N GLY A 195 -7.46 -1.42 9.49
CA GLY A 195 -6.59 -2.34 10.20
C GLY A 195 -7.34 -3.49 10.84
N LEU A 196 -6.63 -4.20 11.70
CA LEU A 196 -7.10 -5.46 12.30
C LEU A 196 -8.27 -5.28 13.28
N GLY A 197 -8.38 -4.12 13.95
CA GLY A 197 -9.43 -3.87 14.91
C GLY A 197 -9.37 -2.49 15.54
N GLU A 198 -10.31 -2.21 16.45
CA GLU A 198 -10.47 -0.90 17.06
C GLU A 198 -9.23 -0.45 17.86
N LEU A 199 -8.64 -1.34 18.66
CA LEU A 199 -7.44 -1.04 19.44
C LEU A 199 -6.25 -0.69 18.53
N HIS A 200 -6.10 -1.43 17.42
CA HIS A 200 -5.06 -1.15 16.43
C HIS A 200 -5.22 0.26 15.87
N MET A 201 -6.43 0.62 15.42
CA MET A 201 -6.70 1.98 14.93
C MET A 201 -6.47 3.05 15.98
N ARG A 202 -6.84 2.80 17.23
CA ARG A 202 -6.62 3.75 18.33
C ARG A 202 -5.15 4.07 18.54
N ILE A 203 -4.30 3.05 18.56
CA ILE A 203 -2.85 3.19 18.71
C ILE A 203 -2.25 3.94 17.51
N LEU A 204 -2.70 3.65 16.28
CA LEU A 204 -2.21 4.36 15.10
C LEU A 204 -2.61 5.84 15.11
N MET A 205 -3.83 6.16 15.52
CA MET A 205 -4.28 7.55 15.66
C MET A 205 -3.47 8.30 16.74
N GLU A 206 -3.17 7.64 17.87
CA GLU A 206 -2.33 8.20 18.92
C GLU A 206 -0.90 8.44 18.43
N ARG A 207 -0.29 7.45 17.76
CA ARG A 207 1.03 7.61 17.11
C ARG A 207 1.03 8.74 16.08
N MET A 208 -0.05 8.90 15.32
CA MET A 208 -0.18 9.97 14.34
C MET A 208 -0.18 11.35 15.00
N LYS A 209 -0.89 11.48 16.12
CA LYS A 209 -0.92 12.70 16.93
C LYS A 209 0.43 12.98 17.59
N GLU A 210 1.06 11.98 18.19
CA GLU A 210 2.32 12.16 18.93
C GLU A 210 3.52 12.41 18.01
N LYS A 211 3.69 11.58 16.96
CA LYS A 211 4.85 11.66 16.08
C LYS A 211 4.72 12.69 14.96
N TYR A 212 3.52 12.82 14.37
CA TYR A 212 3.32 13.65 13.17
C TYR A 212 2.52 14.93 13.46
N HIS A 213 2.02 15.09 14.70
CA HIS A 213 1.22 16.25 15.12
C HIS A 213 0.00 16.50 14.23
N VAL A 214 -0.58 15.43 13.69
CA VAL A 214 -1.81 15.48 12.89
C VAL A 214 -2.95 14.94 13.74
N GLU A 215 -3.93 15.80 14.02
CA GLU A 215 -5.19 15.35 14.60
C GLU A 215 -6.21 15.08 13.51
N VAL A 216 -6.85 13.91 13.61
CA VAL A 216 -7.84 13.43 12.65
C VAL A 216 -9.21 13.30 13.30
N ASP A 217 -10.24 13.55 12.50
CA ASP A 217 -11.61 13.13 12.80
C ASP A 217 -11.89 11.84 12.03
N THR A 218 -12.54 10.89 12.69
CA THR A 218 -12.89 9.60 12.10
C THR A 218 -14.39 9.40 12.09
N ARG A 219 -14.86 8.68 11.06
CA ARG A 219 -16.24 8.26 10.93
C ARG A 219 -16.31 6.87 10.26
N PRO A 220 -17.42 6.14 10.40
CA PRO A 220 -17.66 4.96 9.58
C PRO A 220 -17.58 5.32 8.08
N PRO A 221 -16.89 4.52 7.24
CA PRO A 221 -16.85 4.74 5.79
C PRO A 221 -18.25 4.77 5.20
N ARG A 222 -18.45 5.65 4.21
CA ARG A 222 -19.72 5.73 3.51
C ARG A 222 -19.82 4.57 2.52
N ILE A 223 -21.04 4.13 2.28
CA ILE A 223 -21.33 3.13 1.25
C ILE A 223 -21.66 3.90 -0.03
N ALA A 224 -20.94 3.61 -1.11
CA ALA A 224 -21.25 4.13 -2.43
C ALA A 224 -22.48 3.40 -2.97
N TYR A 225 -23.66 3.97 -2.72
CA TYR A 225 -24.90 3.43 -3.26
C TYR A 225 -24.94 3.59 -4.78
N ARG A 226 -25.52 2.61 -5.47
CA ARG A 226 -25.70 2.62 -6.93
C ARG A 226 -27.19 2.54 -7.25
N GLU A 227 -27.61 3.29 -8.25
CA GLU A 227 -29.00 3.33 -8.69
C GLU A 227 -29.22 2.54 -9.96
N THR A 228 -30.41 1.96 -10.08
CA THR A 228 -30.86 1.35 -11.34
C THR A 228 -32.39 1.39 -11.43
N ILE A 229 -32.89 1.49 -12.66
CA ILE A 229 -34.32 1.44 -12.93
C ILE A 229 -34.83 0.00 -12.80
N THR A 230 -36.12 -0.17 -12.51
CA THR A 230 -36.76 -1.50 -12.38
C THR A 230 -37.66 -1.87 -13.55
N ARG A 231 -38.12 -0.87 -14.33
CA ARG A 231 -39.05 -1.06 -15.45
C ARG A 231 -38.55 -0.31 -16.68
N PRO A 232 -38.85 -0.81 -17.89
CA PRO A 232 -38.53 -0.08 -19.11
C PRO A 232 -39.36 1.21 -19.22
N ALA A 233 -38.76 2.26 -19.76
CA ALA A 233 -39.40 3.56 -19.97
C ALA A 233 -38.99 4.17 -21.32
N GLU A 234 -39.87 4.99 -21.89
CA GLU A 234 -39.61 5.75 -23.11
C GLU A 234 -39.71 7.25 -22.78
N GLY A 235 -38.79 8.05 -23.32
CA GLY A 235 -38.70 9.49 -23.08
C GLY A 235 -38.41 10.27 -24.35
N HIS A 236 -38.93 11.48 -24.44
CA HIS A 236 -38.74 12.41 -25.54
C HIS A 236 -38.32 13.76 -24.99
N TYR A 237 -37.30 14.36 -25.61
CA TYR A 237 -36.90 15.73 -25.28
C TYR A 237 -36.62 16.53 -26.53
N ARG A 238 -37.20 17.72 -26.60
CA ARG A 238 -37.02 18.70 -27.67
C ARG A 238 -36.36 19.96 -27.12
N HIS A 239 -35.08 20.13 -27.43
CA HIS A 239 -34.33 21.34 -27.17
C HIS A 239 -34.50 22.33 -28.32
N LYS A 240 -35.13 23.48 -28.06
CA LYS A 240 -35.25 24.58 -29.04
C LYS A 240 -34.88 25.89 -28.36
N LYS A 241 -33.71 26.44 -28.68
CA LYS A 241 -33.27 27.75 -28.20
C LYS A 241 -32.90 28.62 -29.41
N GLN A 242 -33.78 29.58 -29.72
CA GLN A 242 -33.59 30.55 -30.79
C GLN A 242 -33.78 31.96 -30.23
N THR A 243 -32.68 32.70 -30.11
CA THR A 243 -32.67 34.16 -29.92
C THR A 243 -32.01 34.78 -31.14
N GLY A 244 -32.81 35.08 -32.17
CA GLY A 244 -32.43 36.00 -33.26
C GLY A 244 -31.30 35.57 -34.21
N GLY A 245 -30.94 34.28 -34.31
CA GLY A 245 -29.86 33.78 -35.19
C GLY A 245 -29.85 32.25 -35.38
N ALA A 246 -28.70 31.69 -35.77
CA ALA A 246 -28.48 30.24 -35.86
C ALA A 246 -28.71 29.58 -34.48
N GLY A 247 -29.92 29.11 -34.26
CA GLY A 247 -30.34 28.55 -32.99
C GLY A 247 -29.91 27.11 -32.79
N GLN A 248 -29.95 26.67 -31.54
CA GLN A 248 -29.74 25.27 -31.18
C GLN A 248 -31.09 24.54 -31.28
N PHE A 249 -31.11 23.47 -32.07
CA PHE A 249 -32.24 22.57 -32.22
C PHE A 249 -31.76 21.13 -32.04
N GLY A 250 -32.44 20.38 -31.18
CA GLY A 250 -32.19 18.96 -30.99
C GLY A 250 -33.44 18.27 -30.48
N GLU A 251 -33.79 17.16 -31.09
CA GLU A 251 -34.95 16.35 -30.68
C GLU A 251 -34.52 14.89 -30.60
N VAL A 252 -34.65 14.29 -29.42
CA VAL A 252 -34.16 12.94 -29.15
C VAL A 252 -35.25 12.12 -28.49
N PHE A 253 -35.47 10.92 -29.00
CA PHE A 253 -36.29 9.88 -28.39
C PHE A 253 -35.37 8.81 -27.81
N LEU A 254 -35.51 8.52 -26.52
CA LEU A 254 -34.73 7.53 -25.79
C LEU A 254 -35.65 6.44 -25.25
N ARG A 255 -35.17 5.20 -25.32
CA ARG A 255 -35.80 4.04 -24.67
C ARG A 255 -34.80 3.45 -23.71
N VAL A 256 -35.14 3.42 -22.43
CA VAL A 256 -34.27 2.93 -21.36
C VAL A 256 -34.86 1.64 -20.82
N ARG A 257 -34.03 0.62 -20.62
CA ARG A 257 -34.45 -0.69 -20.10
C ARG A 257 -33.49 -1.14 -19.00
N PRO A 258 -33.99 -1.78 -17.92
CA PRO A 258 -33.15 -2.38 -16.91
C PRO A 258 -32.35 -3.54 -17.51
N ARG A 259 -31.12 -3.72 -17.01
CA ARG A 259 -30.24 -4.85 -17.34
C ARG A 259 -29.95 -5.70 -16.10
N GLY A 260 -29.32 -6.87 -16.30
CA GLY A 260 -28.84 -7.68 -15.20
C GLY A 260 -27.87 -6.91 -14.31
N ARG A 261 -27.82 -7.24 -13.01
CA ARG A 261 -26.87 -6.62 -12.08
C ARG A 261 -25.44 -6.95 -12.54
N GLY A 262 -24.61 -5.91 -12.68
CA GLY A 262 -23.23 -6.06 -13.14
C GLY A 262 -23.03 -6.00 -14.66
N GLU A 263 -24.11 -5.88 -15.46
CA GLU A 263 -23.99 -5.76 -16.93
C GLU A 263 -23.61 -4.34 -17.41
N GLY A 264 -23.57 -3.37 -16.49
CA GLY A 264 -23.15 -2.00 -16.79
C GLY A 264 -24.10 -1.24 -17.71
N PHE A 265 -23.56 -0.23 -18.40
CA PHE A 265 -24.27 0.64 -19.33
C PHE A 265 -24.02 0.22 -20.78
N GLU A 266 -25.08 0.09 -21.57
CA GLU A 266 -25.00 -0.15 -23.02
C GLU A 266 -25.83 0.89 -23.77
N PHE A 267 -25.24 1.49 -24.80
CA PHE A 267 -25.90 2.42 -25.70
C PHE A 267 -26.16 1.74 -27.06
N ILE A 268 -27.44 1.55 -27.41
CA ILE A 268 -27.83 0.95 -28.69
C ILE A 268 -28.42 2.04 -29.58
N ASN A 269 -27.70 2.39 -30.64
CA ASN A 269 -28.19 3.29 -31.67
C ASN A 269 -29.16 2.58 -32.62
N LYS A 270 -30.44 2.98 -32.60
CA LYS A 270 -31.49 2.50 -33.53
C LYS A 270 -32.03 3.62 -34.43
N VAL A 271 -31.23 4.64 -34.72
CA VAL A 271 -31.63 5.74 -35.61
C VAL A 271 -31.74 5.22 -37.05
N VAL A 272 -32.92 5.39 -37.66
CA VAL A 272 -33.21 4.98 -39.05
C VAL A 272 -33.33 6.22 -39.93
N GLY A 273 -32.82 6.16 -41.16
CA GLY A 273 -33.04 7.21 -42.18
C GLY A 273 -32.29 8.52 -41.96
N GLY A 274 -31.27 8.55 -41.10
CA GLY A 274 -30.46 9.76 -40.88
C GLY A 274 -31.18 10.89 -40.15
N ALA A 275 -32.26 10.60 -39.43
CA ALA A 275 -33.03 11.58 -38.66
C ALA A 275 -32.19 12.36 -37.63
N ILE A 276 -31.09 11.76 -37.16
CA ILE A 276 -30.05 12.42 -36.38
C ILE A 276 -28.72 12.21 -37.13
N PRO A 277 -27.95 13.28 -37.42
CA PRO A 277 -26.61 13.15 -38.00
C PRO A 277 -25.72 12.24 -37.14
N THR A 278 -25.02 11.30 -37.78
CA THR A 278 -24.15 10.34 -37.09
C THR A 278 -23.04 11.00 -36.28
N SER A 279 -22.62 12.21 -36.67
CA SER A 279 -21.64 13.03 -35.95
C SER A 279 -22.11 13.52 -34.57
N LEU A 280 -23.43 13.61 -34.34
CA LEU A 280 -23.99 14.09 -33.07
C LEU A 280 -24.31 12.96 -32.09
N ILE A 281 -24.29 11.70 -32.54
CA ILE A 281 -24.62 10.52 -31.71
C ILE A 281 -23.65 10.34 -30.53
N PRO A 282 -22.33 10.47 -30.71
CA PRO A 282 -21.39 10.41 -29.57
C PRO A 282 -21.62 11.52 -28.54
N ALA A 283 -22.08 12.70 -28.96
CA ALA A 283 -22.40 13.79 -28.05
C ALA A 283 -23.66 13.48 -27.22
N VAL A 284 -24.66 12.84 -27.82
CA VAL A 284 -25.86 12.35 -27.11
C VAL A 284 -25.47 11.26 -26.10
N GLU A 285 -24.67 10.27 -26.51
CA GLU A 285 -24.20 9.21 -25.61
C GLU A 285 -23.41 9.78 -24.43
N LYS A 286 -22.51 10.73 -24.68
CA LYS A 286 -21.76 11.43 -23.63
C LYS A 286 -22.69 12.13 -22.63
N GLY A 287 -23.74 12.80 -23.12
CA GLY A 287 -24.73 13.45 -22.27
C GLY A 287 -25.50 12.45 -21.40
N VAL A 288 -25.86 11.29 -21.95
CA VAL A 288 -26.51 10.21 -21.18
C VAL A 288 -25.57 9.67 -20.10
N ARG A 289 -24.30 9.42 -20.42
CA ARG A 289 -23.30 8.96 -19.43
C ARG A 289 -23.11 9.95 -18.29
N GLN A 290 -23.03 11.24 -18.61
CA GLN A 290 -22.87 12.28 -17.59
C GLN A 290 -24.06 12.32 -16.61
N ILE A 291 -25.29 12.12 -17.10
CA ILE A 291 -26.49 12.07 -16.23
C ILE A 291 -26.51 10.78 -15.39
N LEU A 292 -25.98 9.68 -15.91
CA LEU A 292 -25.90 8.42 -15.15
C LEU A 292 -24.95 8.51 -13.95
N ASP A 293 -23.95 9.39 -14.00
CA ASP A 293 -23.00 9.60 -12.90
C ASP A 293 -23.63 10.35 -11.71
N GLU A 294 -24.65 11.19 -11.94
CA GLU A 294 -25.31 12.01 -10.90
C GLU A 294 -26.55 11.34 -10.28
N GLY A 295 -27.00 10.19 -10.79
CA GLY A 295 -28.19 9.51 -10.28
C GLY A 295 -29.49 10.33 -10.40
N ALA A 296 -30.63 9.75 -10.02
CA ALA A 296 -31.92 10.46 -10.03
C ALA A 296 -32.48 10.67 -8.62
N ILE A 297 -32.07 9.87 -7.63
CA ILE A 297 -32.65 9.87 -6.27
C ILE A 297 -31.65 10.37 -5.23
N ALA A 298 -30.45 9.78 -5.18
CA ALA A 298 -29.47 9.93 -4.12
C ALA A 298 -28.26 10.79 -4.49
N GLY A 299 -28.15 11.20 -5.77
CA GLY A 299 -26.94 11.81 -6.30
C GLY A 299 -25.92 10.76 -6.72
#